data_AF-A0A0C7P194-F1
#
_entry.id   AF-A0A0C7P194-F1
#
_cell.length_a   1.000
_cell.length_b   1.000
_cell.length_c   1.000
_cell.angle_alpha   90.00
_cell.angle_beta   90.00
_cell.angle_gamma   90.00
#
_symmetry.space_group_name_H-M   'P 1'
#
loop_
_entity.id
_entity.type
_entity.pdbx_description
1 polymer ?
#
loop_
_entity_poly.entity_id
_entity_poly.type
_entity_poly.pdbx_seq_one_letter_code
_entity_poly.pdbx_strand_id
1 'polypeptide(L)'
;MTLQSLVKIITYGQFSRPFLNYIVDYLKNESTKQHEEFIDYIDVLKLKWDAKYEEALEKIEEGIKGLSKGGLYYLFLEQKLIILKRLKDIKEVEVIYKELRDNFGNIPQYVRGLVVESLRNIRELYYDSNESMEKIRHWSEAYENNPVNKGFILMADAREKKNEEKYVEATQLNIQAFKTLKDVPHPSGVVQALNNISWWLKDVDKNTALNFTLPLGFYLGYYFDDDNFNVFNSLDTIFQVQKENNDPMMYETAFIFSKCLSKVDKERYNTLKRKCGESINHLKYFVFNLDNNYYLNTKVLRNFLKQEIEKEQVSIKELNISKRALDNFLSGITKQIKPNTLRNIIDNLEFEINSSLAIPIIKELKKKDIDKKFEENFYKFMELEVEKQLTKFFTSYLVHYYKQEVKLERVIKDIESGSLIKGRCDYYTRELINSTFEKPPNIDVDSLLTTNQEQKTYTNKDITFKEHPFYSARKILVKRFIKDLNKAYLQEFIEKYLKADSKQKDIIERYIMNYGRYDEIKNIPKELRPKVPKEINVFVKKYTLKRRPSAISFYVFEGKEREELFEILEEFE
;
A
#
# COMPACT_ATOMS: atom_id res chain seq x y z
N MET A 1 -14.08 -8.18 30.14
CA MET A 1 -13.75 -6.99 29.30
C MET A 1 -14.85 -5.93 29.43
N THR A 2 -14.54 -4.63 29.36
CA THR A 2 -15.58 -3.56 29.31
C THR A 2 -15.73 -3.00 27.90
N LEU A 3 -16.91 -2.46 27.57
CA LEU A 3 -17.15 -1.81 26.28
C LEU A 3 -16.25 -0.57 26.07
N GLN A 4 -15.98 0.19 27.14
CA GLN A 4 -15.07 1.34 27.07
C GLN A 4 -13.65 0.92 26.67
N SER A 5 -13.16 -0.20 27.21
CA SER A 5 -11.86 -0.77 26.83
C SER A 5 -11.83 -1.24 25.38
N LEU A 6 -12.92 -1.84 24.89
CA LEU A 6 -13.06 -2.22 23.47
C LEU A 6 -13.04 -0.99 22.56
N VAL A 7 -13.78 0.07 22.92
CA VAL A 7 -13.81 1.33 22.15
C VAL A 7 -12.41 1.93 22.00
N LYS A 8 -11.60 1.94 23.07
CA LYS A 8 -10.20 2.41 23.02
C LYS A 8 -9.29 1.62 22.07
N ILE A 9 -9.67 0.39 21.73
CA ILE A 9 -8.92 -0.46 20.79
C ILE A 9 -9.40 -0.25 19.36
N ILE A 10 -10.71 -0.27 19.14
CA ILE A 10 -11.26 -0.15 17.79
C ILE A 10 -11.02 1.23 17.18
N THR A 11 -10.70 2.25 17.98
CA THR A 11 -10.26 3.58 17.51
C THR A 11 -8.97 3.55 16.70
N TYR A 12 -8.20 2.44 16.69
CA TYR A 12 -7.07 2.26 15.76
C TYR A 12 -7.51 1.72 14.38
N GLY A 13 -8.81 1.57 14.15
CA GLY A 13 -9.36 1.01 12.91
C GLY A 13 -8.86 -0.40 12.66
N GLN A 14 -8.52 -0.73 11.42
CA GLN A 14 -8.03 -2.07 11.05
C GLN A 14 -6.72 -2.46 11.75
N PHE A 15 -5.93 -1.49 12.23
CA PHE A 15 -4.74 -1.77 13.05
C PHE A 15 -5.05 -2.40 14.40
N SER A 16 -6.33 -2.36 14.80
CA SER A 16 -6.79 -3.05 16.00
C SER A 16 -6.94 -4.57 15.82
N ARG A 17 -6.95 -5.08 14.58
CA ARG A 17 -7.22 -6.49 14.26
C ARG A 17 -6.43 -7.50 15.10
N PRO A 18 -5.08 -7.42 15.25
CA PRO A 18 -4.35 -8.39 16.07
C PRO A 18 -4.73 -8.36 17.56
N PHE A 19 -5.12 -7.19 18.08
CA PHE A 19 -5.58 -7.06 19.46
C PHE A 19 -6.97 -7.68 19.63
N LEU A 20 -7.86 -7.44 18.67
CA LEU A 20 -9.19 -8.04 18.65
C LEU A 20 -9.12 -9.57 18.51
N ASN A 21 -8.20 -10.07 17.68
CA ASN A 21 -7.95 -11.50 17.54
C ASN A 21 -7.52 -12.14 18.86
N TYR A 22 -6.55 -11.53 19.54
CA TYR A 22 -6.13 -11.97 20.86
C TYR A 22 -7.27 -11.94 21.90
N ILE A 23 -8.08 -10.87 21.89
CA ILE A 23 -9.23 -10.72 22.79
C ILE A 23 -10.27 -11.79 22.53
N VAL A 24 -10.63 -12.06 21.27
CA VAL A 24 -11.63 -13.08 20.93
C VAL A 24 -11.20 -14.45 21.43
N ASP A 25 -9.93 -14.82 21.24
CA ASP A 25 -9.42 -16.11 21.74
C ASP A 25 -9.48 -16.18 23.27
N TYR A 26 -9.15 -15.09 23.94
CA TYR A 26 -9.26 -15.00 25.39
C TYR A 26 -10.70 -15.17 25.87
N LEU A 27 -11.66 -14.45 25.27
CA LEU A 27 -13.08 -14.48 25.65
C LEU A 27 -13.73 -15.84 25.37
N LYS A 28 -13.35 -16.51 24.26
CA LYS A 28 -13.84 -17.86 23.93
C LYS A 28 -13.40 -18.89 24.98
N ASN A 29 -12.20 -18.73 25.56
CA ASN A 29 -11.68 -19.63 26.58
C ASN A 29 -12.28 -19.38 27.98
N GLU A 30 -12.80 -18.19 28.27
CA GLU A 30 -13.41 -17.88 29.58
C GLU A 30 -14.77 -18.59 29.84
N SER A 31 -15.27 -19.41 28.91
CA SER A 31 -16.41 -20.34 29.14
C SER A 31 -17.71 -19.69 29.63
N THR A 32 -17.96 -18.42 29.30
CA THR A 32 -19.18 -17.69 29.69
C THR A 32 -19.88 -17.08 28.49
N LYS A 33 -21.19 -17.34 28.33
CA LYS A 33 -22.07 -16.67 27.36
C LYS A 33 -22.11 -15.13 27.50
N GLN A 34 -21.58 -14.58 28.60
CA GLN A 34 -21.59 -13.15 28.92
C GLN A 34 -20.81 -12.25 27.95
N HIS A 35 -20.10 -12.82 26.97
CA HIS A 35 -19.25 -12.06 26.04
C HIS A 35 -19.57 -12.30 24.55
N GLU A 36 -20.64 -13.03 24.26
CA GLU A 36 -21.06 -13.36 22.89
C GLU A 36 -21.31 -12.10 22.05
N GLU A 37 -22.03 -11.12 22.60
CA GLU A 37 -22.34 -9.86 21.91
C GLU A 37 -21.09 -9.04 21.52
N PHE A 38 -20.01 -9.11 22.32
CA PHE A 38 -18.75 -8.45 21.99
C PHE A 38 -17.99 -9.19 20.89
N ILE A 39 -18.00 -10.51 20.91
CA ILE A 39 -17.40 -11.33 19.85
C ILE A 39 -18.14 -11.05 18.54
N ASP A 40 -19.47 -10.97 18.57
CA ASP A 40 -20.26 -10.68 17.38
C ASP A 40 -19.96 -9.32 16.79
N TYR A 41 -19.85 -8.29 17.63
CA TYR A 41 -19.44 -6.96 17.17
C TYR A 41 -18.03 -6.96 16.56
N ILE A 42 -17.08 -7.68 17.16
CA ILE A 42 -15.72 -7.81 16.62
C ILE A 42 -15.74 -8.51 15.26
N ASP A 43 -16.53 -9.56 15.11
CA ASP A 43 -16.66 -10.28 13.84
C ASP A 43 -17.28 -9.39 12.75
N VAL A 44 -18.26 -8.55 13.08
CA VAL A 44 -18.80 -7.53 12.16
C VAL A 44 -17.70 -6.58 11.67
N LEU A 45 -16.82 -6.11 12.56
CA LEU A 45 -15.70 -5.26 12.17
C LEU A 45 -14.73 -5.96 11.20
N LYS A 46 -14.44 -7.24 11.45
CA LYS A 46 -13.58 -8.05 10.59
C LYS A 46 -14.19 -8.26 9.20
N LEU A 47 -15.46 -8.69 9.15
CA LEU A 47 -16.19 -8.87 7.90
C LEU A 47 -16.22 -7.58 7.07
N LYS A 48 -16.45 -6.43 7.73
CA LYS A 48 -16.37 -5.11 7.08
C LYS A 48 -14.98 -4.83 6.50
N TRP A 49 -13.90 -5.12 7.24
CA TRP A 49 -12.53 -4.91 6.75
C TRP A 49 -12.16 -5.85 5.60
N ASP A 50 -12.72 -7.05 5.58
CA ASP A 50 -12.56 -8.02 4.51
C ASP A 50 -13.54 -7.78 3.34
N ALA A 51 -14.31 -6.67 3.40
CA ALA A 51 -15.29 -6.22 2.41
C ALA A 51 -16.47 -7.19 2.16
N LYS A 52 -16.78 -8.03 3.16
CA LYS A 52 -17.93 -8.95 3.20
C LYS A 52 -19.14 -8.23 3.82
N TYR A 53 -19.67 -7.25 3.10
CA TYR A 53 -20.64 -6.31 3.63
C TYR A 53 -22.01 -6.94 3.89
N GLU A 54 -22.43 -7.87 3.05
CA GLU A 54 -23.68 -8.62 3.15
C GLU A 54 -23.66 -9.54 4.38
N GLU A 55 -22.62 -10.36 4.54
CA GLU A 55 -22.41 -11.21 5.73
C GLU A 55 -22.35 -10.37 7.02
N ALA A 56 -21.67 -9.20 6.97
CA ALA A 56 -21.60 -8.29 8.11
C ALA A 56 -22.98 -7.73 8.46
N LEU A 57 -23.82 -7.40 7.47
CA LEU A 57 -25.16 -6.88 7.69
C LEU A 57 -26.07 -7.91 8.35
N GLU A 58 -26.08 -9.15 7.85
CA GLU A 58 -26.83 -10.26 8.46
C GLU A 58 -26.46 -10.44 9.93
N LYS A 59 -25.15 -10.46 10.23
CA LYS A 59 -24.64 -10.60 11.59
C LYS A 59 -25.01 -9.42 12.49
N ILE A 60 -25.07 -8.20 11.97
CA ILE A 60 -25.59 -7.03 12.70
C ILE A 60 -27.07 -7.22 13.05
N GLU A 61 -27.89 -7.65 12.09
CA GLU A 61 -29.33 -7.81 12.29
C GLU A 61 -29.66 -8.89 13.32
N GLU A 62 -28.85 -9.94 13.40
CA GLU A 62 -28.93 -10.94 14.47
C GLU A 62 -28.41 -10.39 15.79
N GLY A 63 -27.22 -9.79 15.81
CA GLY A 63 -26.57 -9.28 17.01
C GLY A 63 -27.32 -8.14 17.70
N ILE A 64 -28.14 -7.37 16.97
CA ILE A 64 -28.99 -6.32 17.54
C ILE A 64 -30.23 -6.90 18.24
N LYS A 65 -30.71 -8.09 17.86
CA LYS A 65 -31.94 -8.67 18.44
C LYS A 65 -31.74 -8.94 19.93
N GLY A 66 -32.54 -8.27 20.76
CA GLY A 66 -32.48 -8.43 22.22
C GLY A 66 -31.48 -7.53 22.93
N LEU A 67 -30.67 -6.74 22.22
CA LEU A 67 -29.83 -5.72 22.84
C LEU A 67 -30.67 -4.57 23.40
N SER A 68 -30.39 -4.17 24.64
CA SER A 68 -30.87 -2.89 25.17
C SER A 68 -30.26 -1.71 24.39
N LYS A 69 -30.97 -0.58 24.32
CA LYS A 69 -30.48 0.67 23.69
C LYS A 69 -29.34 1.32 24.49
N GLY A 70 -28.21 0.63 24.56
CA GLY A 70 -26.97 1.05 25.20
C GLY A 70 -25.82 1.23 24.21
N GLY A 71 -24.59 1.31 24.70
CA GLY A 71 -23.42 1.63 23.87
C GLY A 71 -23.18 0.63 22.73
N LEU A 72 -23.34 -0.67 22.99
CA LEU A 72 -23.10 -1.71 21.97
C LEU A 72 -24.13 -1.67 20.86
N TYR A 73 -25.41 -1.46 21.20
CA TYR A 73 -26.48 -1.25 20.23
C TYR A 73 -26.17 -0.09 19.26
N TYR A 74 -25.73 1.05 19.79
CA TYR A 74 -25.38 2.20 18.95
C TYR A 74 -24.12 1.97 18.10
N LEU A 75 -23.16 1.18 18.59
CA LEU A 75 -22.01 0.77 17.77
C LEU A 75 -22.45 -0.13 16.61
N PHE A 76 -23.34 -1.10 16.86
CA PHE A 76 -23.89 -1.91 15.78
C PHE A 76 -24.67 -1.07 14.75
N LEU A 77 -25.50 -0.12 15.19
CA LEU A 77 -26.19 0.81 14.28
C LEU A 77 -25.22 1.67 13.47
N GLU A 78 -24.16 2.18 14.08
CA GLU A 78 -23.14 2.96 13.40
C GLU A 78 -22.41 2.13 12.33
N GLN A 79 -22.08 0.86 12.63
CA GLN A 79 -21.55 -0.06 11.64
C GLN A 79 -22.57 -0.40 10.54
N LYS A 80 -23.85 -0.60 10.89
CA LYS A 80 -24.95 -0.84 9.94
C LYS A 80 -25.02 0.29 8.93
N LEU A 81 -24.99 1.53 9.41
CA LEU A 81 -25.01 2.74 8.59
C LEU A 81 -23.86 2.76 7.57
N ILE A 82 -22.62 2.48 8.00
CA ILE A 82 -21.46 2.42 7.09
C ILE A 82 -21.64 1.32 6.04
N ILE A 83 -22.08 0.13 6.45
CA ILE A 83 -22.21 -1.06 5.59
C ILE A 83 -23.31 -0.84 4.54
N LEU A 84 -24.48 -0.38 4.94
CA LEU A 84 -25.59 -0.06 4.02
C LEU A 84 -25.17 0.97 2.96
N LYS A 85 -24.40 1.99 3.37
CA LYS A 85 -23.82 2.96 2.44
C LYS A 85 -22.88 2.31 1.42
N ARG A 86 -22.14 1.26 1.79
CA ARG A 86 -21.27 0.51 0.86
C ARG A 86 -22.09 -0.35 -0.10
N LEU A 87 -23.20 -0.92 0.38
CA LEU A 87 -24.18 -1.67 -0.39
C LEU A 87 -25.08 -0.79 -1.27
N LYS A 88 -25.04 0.53 -1.06
CA LYS A 88 -25.85 1.55 -1.77
C LYS A 88 -27.35 1.44 -1.48
N ASP A 89 -27.73 0.96 -0.29
CA ASP A 89 -29.13 0.98 0.16
C ASP A 89 -29.48 2.34 0.77
N ILE A 90 -29.84 3.30 -0.09
CA ILE A 90 -30.06 4.69 0.30
C ILE A 90 -31.20 4.83 1.30
N LYS A 91 -32.29 4.08 1.12
CA LYS A 91 -33.49 4.19 1.96
C LYS A 91 -33.18 3.78 3.39
N GLU A 92 -32.52 2.64 3.57
CA GLU A 92 -32.19 2.18 4.91
C GLU A 92 -31.08 3.05 5.54
N VAL A 93 -30.13 3.58 4.75
CA VAL A 93 -29.16 4.57 5.23
C VAL A 93 -29.85 5.76 5.88
N GLU A 94 -30.91 6.31 5.27
CA GLU A 94 -31.65 7.45 5.82
C GLU A 94 -32.34 7.12 7.15
N VAL A 95 -32.95 5.93 7.25
CA VAL A 95 -33.61 5.45 8.47
C VAL A 95 -32.60 5.39 9.62
N ILE A 96 -31.48 4.70 9.41
CA ILE A 96 -30.46 4.53 10.45
C ILE A 96 -29.76 5.86 10.77
N TYR A 97 -29.52 6.70 9.77
CA TYR A 97 -28.96 8.05 9.95
C TYR A 97 -29.83 8.88 10.88
N LYS A 98 -31.14 8.93 10.59
CA LYS A 98 -32.11 9.67 11.39
C LYS A 98 -32.20 9.11 12.81
N GLU A 99 -32.23 7.79 12.98
CA GLU A 99 -32.26 7.18 14.31
C GLU A 99 -31.04 7.58 15.16
N LEU A 100 -29.83 7.46 14.61
CA LEU A 100 -28.60 7.82 15.30
C LEU A 100 -28.53 9.31 15.63
N ARG A 101 -28.97 10.17 14.70
CA ARG A 101 -28.98 11.62 14.88
C ARG A 101 -29.99 12.07 15.94
N ASP A 102 -31.24 11.62 15.83
CA ASP A 102 -32.34 12.04 16.70
C ASP A 102 -32.13 11.52 18.14
N ASN A 103 -31.45 10.38 18.30
CA ASN A 103 -31.10 9.82 19.61
C ASN A 103 -29.68 10.17 20.09
N PHE A 104 -28.95 11.06 19.42
CA PHE A 104 -27.53 11.31 19.70
C PHE A 104 -27.27 11.67 21.19
N GLY A 105 -28.18 12.43 21.81
CA GLY A 105 -28.11 12.80 23.23
C GLY A 105 -28.23 11.61 24.21
N ASN A 106 -28.80 10.49 23.77
CA ASN A 106 -28.97 9.26 24.57
C ASN A 106 -27.79 8.28 24.41
N ILE A 107 -26.96 8.47 23.38
CA ILE A 107 -25.79 7.62 23.14
C ILE A 107 -24.77 7.83 24.27
N PRO A 108 -24.13 6.78 24.82
CA PRO A 108 -23.10 6.95 25.84
C PRO A 108 -21.93 7.81 25.33
N GLN A 109 -21.40 8.71 26.17
CA GLN A 109 -20.38 9.69 25.77
C GLN A 109 -19.15 9.06 25.12
N TYR A 110 -18.70 7.91 25.61
CA TYR A 110 -17.53 7.20 25.08
C TYR A 110 -17.76 6.57 23.69
N VAL A 111 -19.01 6.45 23.23
CA VAL A 111 -19.39 5.95 21.88
C VAL A 111 -19.65 7.09 20.90
N ARG A 112 -20.15 8.23 21.38
CA ARG A 112 -20.61 9.35 20.54
C ARG A 112 -19.61 9.84 19.50
N GLY A 113 -18.31 9.77 19.77
CA GLY A 113 -17.26 10.16 18.83
C GLY A 113 -17.36 9.42 17.50
N LEU A 114 -17.33 8.09 17.55
CA LEU A 114 -17.44 7.21 16.39
C LEU A 114 -18.74 7.47 15.60
N VAL A 115 -19.85 7.70 16.31
CA VAL A 115 -21.15 7.99 15.70
C VAL A 115 -21.14 9.33 14.96
N VAL A 116 -20.59 10.39 15.58
CA VAL A 116 -20.53 11.72 14.95
C VAL A 116 -19.65 11.72 13.71
N GLU A 117 -18.51 11.02 13.74
CA GLU A 117 -17.62 10.88 12.58
C GLU A 117 -18.37 10.28 11.39
N SER A 118 -19.09 9.19 11.63
CA SER A 118 -19.88 8.49 10.60
C SER A 118 -21.05 9.33 10.09
N LEU A 119 -21.80 10.00 10.97
CA LEU A 119 -22.90 10.88 10.58
C LEU A 119 -22.41 12.10 9.76
N ARG A 120 -21.29 12.72 10.15
CA ARG A 120 -20.71 13.84 9.41
C ARG A 120 -20.29 13.41 8.01
N ASN A 121 -19.48 12.36 7.91
CA ASN A 121 -18.97 11.89 6.63
C ASN A 121 -20.09 11.41 5.69
N ILE A 122 -21.12 10.73 6.21
CA ILE A 122 -22.23 10.24 5.38
C ILE A 122 -23.08 11.39 4.85
N ARG A 123 -23.38 12.41 5.66
CA ARG A 123 -24.10 13.60 5.16
C ARG A 123 -23.40 14.20 3.95
N GLU A 124 -22.09 14.39 4.04
CA GLU A 124 -21.32 15.00 2.95
C GLU A 124 -21.19 14.10 1.70
N LEU A 125 -21.37 12.79 1.84
CA LEU A 125 -21.41 11.86 0.71
C LEU A 125 -22.75 11.90 -0.03
N TYR A 126 -23.83 12.31 0.65
CA TYR A 126 -25.18 12.44 0.08
C TYR A 126 -25.57 13.91 -0.17
N TYR A 127 -24.59 14.82 -0.18
CA TYR A 127 -24.80 16.27 -0.30
C TYR A 127 -25.71 16.64 -1.49
N ASP A 128 -25.43 16.11 -2.68
CA ASP A 128 -26.21 16.40 -3.90
C ASP A 128 -27.44 15.50 -4.07
N SER A 129 -27.43 14.31 -3.46
CA SER A 129 -28.42 13.26 -3.74
C SER A 129 -29.52 13.15 -2.70
N ASN A 130 -29.39 13.82 -1.55
CA ASN A 130 -30.42 13.88 -0.54
C ASN A 130 -30.35 15.18 0.29
N GLU A 131 -31.07 16.20 -0.19
CA GLU A 131 -31.20 17.50 0.49
C GLU A 131 -31.90 17.42 1.87
N SER A 132 -32.69 16.37 2.11
CA SER A 132 -33.43 16.19 3.38
C SER A 132 -32.54 15.69 4.54
N MET A 133 -31.31 15.25 4.25
CA MET A 133 -30.37 14.76 5.26
C MET A 133 -29.73 15.92 6.03
N GLU A 134 -30.35 16.31 7.15
CA GLU A 134 -29.87 17.44 7.95
C GLU A 134 -28.55 17.11 8.68
N LYS A 135 -27.68 18.12 8.79
CA LYS A 135 -26.42 18.02 9.54
C LYS A 135 -26.66 17.72 11.03
N ILE A 136 -25.87 16.81 11.58
CA ILE A 136 -25.75 16.64 13.02
C ILE A 136 -25.09 17.88 13.65
N ARG A 137 -25.74 18.45 14.67
CA ARG A 137 -25.11 19.43 15.56
C ARG A 137 -24.20 18.69 16.53
N HIS A 138 -22.93 19.03 16.54
CA HIS A 138 -21.95 18.46 17.45
C HIS A 138 -21.08 19.60 17.99
N TRP A 139 -21.16 19.84 19.29
CA TRP A 139 -20.34 20.83 20.00
C TRP A 139 -19.92 20.19 21.30
N SER A 140 -18.67 19.72 21.35
CA SER A 140 -18.10 19.14 22.56
C SER A 140 -16.59 19.13 22.46
N GLU A 141 -15.92 19.75 23.43
CA GLU A 141 -14.47 19.67 23.61
C GLU A 141 -13.99 18.21 23.67
N ALA A 142 -14.86 17.28 24.09
CA ALA A 142 -14.51 15.85 24.18
C ALA A 142 -14.18 15.22 22.80
N TYR A 143 -14.75 15.71 21.70
CA TYR A 143 -14.43 15.20 20.35
C TYR A 143 -13.18 15.85 19.79
N GLU A 144 -12.99 17.14 20.06
CA GLU A 144 -11.79 17.90 19.66
C GLU A 144 -10.54 17.41 20.38
N ASN A 145 -10.68 16.98 21.64
CA ASN A 145 -9.58 16.46 22.45
C ASN A 145 -9.22 15.00 22.15
N ASN A 146 -10.06 14.25 21.41
CA ASN A 146 -9.71 12.92 20.92
C ASN A 146 -9.10 13.04 19.51
N PRO A 147 -7.81 12.73 19.30
CA PRO A 147 -7.16 12.93 18.00
C PRO A 147 -7.79 12.14 16.86
N VAL A 148 -8.27 10.91 17.13
CA VAL A 148 -8.90 10.08 16.09
C VAL A 148 -10.19 10.75 15.63
N ASN A 149 -11.07 11.10 16.58
CA ASN A 149 -12.35 11.70 16.27
C ASN A 149 -12.18 13.05 15.55
N LYS A 150 -11.28 13.90 16.07
CA LYS A 150 -10.89 15.16 15.43
C LYS A 150 -10.43 14.95 14.00
N GLY A 151 -9.57 13.98 13.75
CA GLY A 151 -9.06 13.68 12.41
C GLY A 151 -10.17 13.30 11.42
N PHE A 152 -11.11 12.45 11.82
CA PHE A 152 -12.23 12.06 10.96
C PHE A 152 -13.26 13.18 10.76
N ILE A 153 -13.52 14.00 11.78
CA ILE A 153 -14.35 15.22 11.64
C ILE A 153 -13.70 16.17 10.62
N LEU A 154 -12.39 16.45 10.74
CA LEU A 154 -11.67 17.30 9.78
C LEU A 154 -11.77 16.77 8.34
N MET A 155 -11.74 15.45 8.12
CA MET A 155 -11.94 14.89 6.78
C MET A 155 -13.37 15.05 6.27
N ALA A 156 -14.37 14.99 7.15
CA ALA A 156 -15.75 15.28 6.77
C ALA A 156 -15.91 16.76 6.41
N ASP A 157 -15.34 17.66 7.21
CA ASP A 157 -15.32 19.11 6.94
C ASP A 157 -14.59 19.40 5.62
N ALA A 158 -13.50 18.68 5.34
CA ALA A 158 -12.81 18.79 4.06
C ALA A 158 -13.71 18.40 2.88
N ARG A 159 -14.54 17.36 3.05
CA ARG A 159 -15.51 16.94 2.03
C ARG A 159 -16.60 17.99 1.82
N GLU A 160 -17.09 18.59 2.90
CA GLU A 160 -18.02 19.73 2.85
C GLU A 160 -17.42 20.87 2.00
N LYS A 161 -16.18 21.27 2.28
CA LYS A 161 -15.47 22.30 1.48
C LYS A 161 -15.26 21.89 0.03
N LYS A 162 -14.95 20.61 -0.24
CA LYS A 162 -14.86 20.10 -1.61
C LYS A 162 -16.20 20.16 -2.34
N ASN A 163 -17.32 19.90 -1.66
CA ASN A 163 -18.65 20.01 -2.25
C ASN A 163 -19.04 21.46 -2.53
N GLU A 164 -18.53 22.41 -1.74
CA GLU A 164 -18.59 23.86 -2.00
C GLU A 164 -17.56 24.34 -3.05
N GLU A 165 -16.84 23.43 -3.74
CA GLU A 165 -15.76 23.73 -4.70
C GLU A 165 -14.56 24.52 -4.10
N LYS A 166 -14.44 24.56 -2.77
CA LYS A 166 -13.33 25.19 -2.04
C LYS A 166 -12.18 24.22 -1.84
N TYR A 167 -11.52 23.85 -2.93
CA TYR A 167 -10.47 22.83 -2.96
C TYR A 167 -9.24 23.15 -2.08
N VAL A 168 -8.87 24.43 -1.95
CA VAL A 168 -7.74 24.85 -1.09
C VAL A 168 -8.04 24.58 0.39
N GLU A 169 -9.20 25.01 0.87
CA GLU A 169 -9.65 24.75 2.25
C GLU A 169 -9.78 23.25 2.51
N ALA A 170 -10.38 22.51 1.56
CA ALA A 170 -10.50 21.06 1.64
C ALA A 170 -9.13 20.35 1.75
N THR A 171 -8.12 20.87 1.05
CA THR A 171 -6.75 20.34 1.10
C THR A 171 -6.11 20.60 2.45
N GLN A 172 -6.21 21.83 2.96
CA GLN A 172 -5.68 22.20 4.27
C GLN A 172 -6.29 21.36 5.40
N LEU A 173 -7.60 21.12 5.36
CA LEU A 173 -8.31 20.28 6.34
C LEU A 173 -7.84 18.82 6.28
N ASN A 174 -7.66 18.24 5.09
CA ASN A 174 -7.11 16.89 4.96
C ASN A 174 -5.65 16.80 5.45
N ILE A 175 -4.82 17.84 5.27
CA ILE A 175 -3.45 17.85 5.81
C ILE A 175 -3.47 17.85 7.34
N GLN A 176 -4.35 18.66 7.95
CA GLN A 176 -4.52 18.66 9.41
C GLN A 176 -5.02 17.31 9.92
N ALA A 177 -5.97 16.69 9.22
CA ALA A 177 -6.44 15.34 9.53
C ALA A 177 -5.30 14.31 9.45
N PHE A 178 -4.52 14.34 8.37
CA PHE A 178 -3.34 13.47 8.19
C PHE A 178 -2.37 13.59 9.36
N LYS A 179 -1.99 14.81 9.75
CA LYS A 179 -1.05 15.05 10.87
C LYS A 179 -1.60 14.46 12.17
N THR A 180 -2.87 14.76 12.47
CA THR A 180 -3.54 14.28 13.68
C THR A 180 -3.62 12.76 13.73
N LEU A 181 -3.96 12.11 12.62
CA LEU A 181 -4.14 10.65 12.52
C LEU A 181 -2.82 9.89 12.31
N LYS A 182 -1.74 10.57 11.95
CA LYS A 182 -0.40 10.00 11.91
C LYS A 182 0.16 9.81 13.33
N ASP A 183 -0.11 10.76 14.22
CA ASP A 183 0.33 10.70 15.63
C ASP A 183 -0.39 9.60 16.42
N VAL A 184 -1.66 9.32 16.08
CA VAL A 184 -2.40 8.16 16.55
C VAL A 184 -2.55 7.18 15.39
N PRO A 185 -1.56 6.30 15.14
CA PRO A 185 -1.32 5.64 13.86
C PRO A 185 -2.56 4.89 13.36
N HIS A 186 -3.42 5.59 12.62
CA HIS A 186 -4.69 5.11 12.12
C HIS A 186 -4.59 4.95 10.60
N PRO A 187 -4.27 3.74 10.09
CA PRO A 187 -3.99 3.48 8.69
C PRO A 187 -4.99 4.08 7.71
N SER A 188 -6.27 3.79 7.92
CA SER A 188 -7.33 4.19 7.01
C SER A 188 -7.47 5.70 6.96
N GLY A 189 -7.38 6.39 8.10
CA GLY A 189 -7.47 7.85 8.16
C GLY A 189 -6.26 8.53 7.52
N VAL A 190 -5.04 8.05 7.79
CA VAL A 190 -3.81 8.57 7.18
C VAL A 190 -3.85 8.46 5.66
N VAL A 191 -4.16 7.26 5.14
CA VAL A 191 -4.21 7.02 3.69
C VAL A 191 -5.40 7.71 3.03
N GLN A 192 -6.58 7.74 3.67
CA GLN A 192 -7.76 8.41 3.14
C GLN A 192 -7.55 9.92 2.99
N ALA A 193 -6.93 10.58 3.97
CA ALA A 193 -6.66 12.02 3.90
C ALA A 193 -5.75 12.36 2.70
N LEU A 194 -4.67 11.60 2.50
CA LEU A 194 -3.77 11.77 1.36
C LEU A 194 -4.44 11.42 0.02
N ASN A 195 -5.24 10.34 -0.01
CA ASN A 195 -6.00 9.95 -1.19
C ASN A 195 -7.02 11.01 -1.60
N ASN A 196 -7.72 11.61 -0.63
CA ASN A 196 -8.67 12.69 -0.90
C ASN A 196 -7.96 13.87 -1.60
N ILE A 197 -6.79 14.30 -1.09
CA ILE A 197 -6.03 15.39 -1.68
C ILE A 197 -5.63 15.06 -3.13
N SER A 198 -4.95 13.93 -3.34
CA SER A 198 -4.51 13.53 -4.68
C SER A 198 -5.67 13.37 -5.66
N TRP A 199 -6.77 12.75 -5.24
CA TRP A 199 -7.91 12.51 -6.12
C TRP A 199 -8.73 13.78 -6.41
N TRP A 200 -8.99 14.62 -5.41
CA TRP A 200 -9.82 15.82 -5.58
C TRP A 200 -9.11 16.91 -6.37
N LEU A 201 -7.78 16.97 -6.30
CA LEU A 201 -6.99 17.94 -7.04
C LEU A 201 -6.57 17.47 -8.43
N LYS A 202 -6.76 16.20 -8.82
CA LYS A 202 -6.22 15.68 -10.08
C LYS A 202 -6.63 16.49 -11.33
N ASP A 203 -7.84 17.04 -11.32
CA ASP A 203 -8.37 17.86 -12.42
C ASP A 203 -8.31 19.38 -12.13
N VAL A 204 -7.88 19.78 -10.93
CA VAL A 204 -7.88 21.19 -10.45
C VAL A 204 -6.46 21.74 -10.31
N ASP A 205 -5.57 20.98 -9.67
CA ASP A 205 -4.16 21.26 -9.49
C ASP A 205 -3.35 19.96 -9.58
N LYS A 206 -2.95 19.64 -10.82
CA LYS A 206 -2.25 18.40 -11.19
C LYS A 206 -0.91 18.23 -10.48
N ASN A 207 -0.18 19.32 -10.26
CA ASN A 207 1.14 19.29 -9.64
C ASN A 207 1.01 18.97 -8.15
N THR A 208 0.11 19.66 -7.45
CA THR A 208 -0.16 19.34 -6.04
C THR A 208 -0.72 17.92 -5.91
N ALA A 209 -1.63 17.51 -6.78
CA ALA A 209 -2.14 16.13 -6.79
C ALA A 209 -1.00 15.11 -6.90
N LEU A 210 -0.05 15.32 -7.82
CA LEU A 210 1.12 14.48 -8.03
C LEU A 210 2.02 14.43 -6.80
N ASN A 211 2.33 15.58 -6.19
CA ASN A 211 3.17 15.66 -4.98
C ASN A 211 2.64 14.77 -3.85
N PHE A 212 1.31 14.74 -3.67
CA PHE A 212 0.66 13.92 -2.63
C PHE A 212 0.62 12.43 -2.94
N THR A 213 0.93 11.99 -4.17
CA THR A 213 1.08 10.56 -4.48
C THR A 213 2.28 9.92 -3.78
N LEU A 214 3.34 10.71 -3.50
CA LEU A 214 4.54 10.26 -2.79
C LEU A 214 4.25 9.79 -1.35
N PRO A 215 3.70 10.65 -0.45
CA PRO A 215 3.32 10.21 0.88
C PRO A 215 2.22 9.15 0.85
N LEU A 216 1.28 9.21 -0.11
CA LEU A 216 0.23 8.21 -0.24
C LEU A 216 0.82 6.83 -0.50
N GLY A 217 1.73 6.70 -1.48
CA GLY A 217 2.43 5.45 -1.79
C GLY A 217 3.28 4.95 -0.62
N PHE A 218 3.95 5.84 0.11
CA PHE A 218 4.72 5.48 1.30
C PHE A 218 3.84 4.87 2.40
N TYR A 219 2.79 5.57 2.82
CA TYR A 219 1.93 5.09 3.90
C TYR A 219 1.10 3.87 3.50
N LEU A 220 0.84 3.69 2.20
CA LEU A 220 0.25 2.46 1.69
C LEU A 220 1.17 1.26 1.92
N GLY A 221 2.45 1.38 1.56
CA GLY A 221 3.45 0.33 1.79
C GLY A 221 3.75 0.09 3.28
N TYR A 222 3.61 1.14 4.11
CA TYR A 222 3.82 1.04 5.56
C TYR A 222 2.70 0.28 6.27
N TYR A 223 1.44 0.62 5.96
CA TYR A 223 0.32 0.20 6.79
C TYR A 223 -0.41 -1.06 6.31
N PHE A 224 -0.42 -1.35 5.01
CA PHE A 224 -1.32 -2.35 4.45
C PHE A 224 -0.57 -3.54 3.83
N ASP A 225 -1.20 -4.71 3.95
CA ASP A 225 -0.84 -5.92 3.24
C ASP A 225 -1.38 -5.89 1.80
N ASP A 226 -0.78 -6.67 0.91
CA ASP A 226 -0.97 -6.60 -0.55
C ASP A 226 -2.41 -6.81 -1.01
N ASP A 227 -3.18 -7.61 -0.27
CA ASP A 227 -4.54 -8.02 -0.63
C ASP A 227 -5.63 -7.11 -0.03
N ASN A 228 -5.23 -6.06 0.71
CA ASN A 228 -6.16 -5.16 1.38
C ASN A 228 -6.92 -4.25 0.39
N PHE A 229 -8.23 -4.09 0.59
CA PHE A 229 -9.07 -3.27 -0.30
C PHE A 229 -8.61 -1.81 -0.44
N ASN A 230 -8.08 -1.21 0.64
CA ASN A 230 -7.62 0.18 0.64
C ASN A 230 -6.37 0.39 -0.23
N VAL A 231 -5.58 -0.67 -0.45
CA VAL A 231 -4.42 -0.64 -1.35
C VAL A 231 -4.87 -0.31 -2.75
N PHE A 232 -5.91 -0.99 -3.24
CA PHE A 232 -6.36 -0.83 -4.63
C PHE A 232 -6.96 0.55 -4.92
N ASN A 233 -7.75 1.12 -4.01
CA ASN A 233 -8.28 2.47 -4.19
C ASN A 233 -7.17 3.53 -4.25
N SER A 234 -6.13 3.35 -3.45
CA SER A 234 -5.01 4.27 -3.40
C SER A 234 -4.07 4.10 -4.59
N LEU A 235 -3.78 2.86 -5.01
CA LEU A 235 -3.00 2.59 -6.21
C LEU A 235 -3.71 3.07 -7.47
N ASP A 236 -5.04 2.97 -7.53
CA ASP A 236 -5.85 3.56 -8.59
C ASP A 236 -5.66 5.08 -8.67
N THR A 237 -5.78 5.76 -7.52
CA THR A 237 -5.54 7.21 -7.42
C THR A 237 -4.12 7.58 -7.85
N ILE A 238 -3.09 6.93 -7.28
CA ILE A 238 -1.67 7.18 -7.61
C ILE A 238 -1.43 6.97 -9.10
N PHE A 239 -1.89 5.86 -9.66
CA PHE A 239 -1.67 5.51 -11.06
C PHE A 239 -2.31 6.52 -12.01
N GLN A 240 -3.56 6.92 -11.76
CA GLN A 240 -4.25 7.88 -12.60
C GLN A 240 -3.60 9.27 -12.53
N VAL A 241 -3.28 9.75 -11.33
CA VAL A 241 -2.61 11.05 -11.15
C VAL A 241 -1.23 11.07 -11.82
N GLN A 242 -0.42 10.03 -11.65
CA GLN A 242 0.89 9.93 -12.30
C GLN A 242 0.76 9.85 -13.83
N LYS A 243 -0.21 9.08 -14.33
CA LYS A 243 -0.48 8.95 -15.77
C LYS A 243 -0.93 10.27 -16.40
N GLU A 244 -1.84 10.99 -15.75
CA GLU A 244 -2.33 12.32 -16.20
C GLU A 244 -1.23 13.38 -16.19
N ASN A 245 -0.18 13.17 -15.38
CA ASN A 245 1.00 14.03 -15.28
C ASN A 245 2.22 13.54 -16.10
N ASN A 246 2.11 12.42 -16.83
CA ASN A 246 3.24 11.76 -17.51
C ASN A 246 4.43 11.43 -16.59
N ASP A 247 4.19 11.23 -15.30
CA ASP A 247 5.24 10.91 -14.35
C ASP A 247 5.76 9.47 -14.57
N PRO A 248 7.07 9.25 -14.77
CA PRO A 248 7.63 7.93 -15.03
C PRO A 248 7.37 6.88 -13.95
N MET A 249 7.07 7.30 -12.71
CA MET A 249 6.76 6.38 -11.62
C MET A 249 5.45 5.61 -11.86
N MET A 250 4.59 6.05 -12.79
CA MET A 250 3.38 5.32 -13.19
C MET A 250 3.66 3.87 -13.61
N TYR A 251 4.82 3.59 -14.22
CA TYR A 251 5.21 2.24 -14.62
C TYR A 251 5.50 1.34 -13.42
N GLU A 252 6.13 1.90 -12.38
CA GLU A 252 6.41 1.19 -11.13
C GLU A 252 5.11 0.98 -10.33
N THR A 253 4.26 2.00 -10.26
CA THR A 253 2.93 1.90 -9.65
C THR A 253 2.08 0.84 -10.34
N ALA A 254 2.06 0.81 -11.68
CA ALA A 254 1.34 -0.21 -12.44
C ALA A 254 1.86 -1.63 -12.14
N PHE A 255 3.18 -1.79 -12.00
CA PHE A 255 3.79 -3.06 -11.62
C PHE A 255 3.37 -3.50 -10.21
N ILE A 256 3.45 -2.61 -9.22
CA ILE A 256 2.98 -2.84 -7.83
C ILE A 256 1.49 -3.22 -7.82
N PHE A 257 0.66 -2.47 -8.54
CA PHE A 257 -0.77 -2.70 -8.65
C PHE A 257 -1.05 -4.08 -9.24
N SER A 258 -0.40 -4.44 -10.35
CA SER A 258 -0.56 -5.77 -10.96
C SER A 258 -0.16 -6.90 -10.01
N LYS A 259 0.88 -6.71 -9.19
CA LYS A 259 1.33 -7.73 -8.24
C LYS A 259 0.37 -7.86 -7.05
N CYS A 260 -0.11 -6.76 -6.49
CA CYS A 260 -1.18 -6.78 -5.48
C CYS A 260 -2.44 -7.46 -6.03
N LEU A 261 -2.83 -7.15 -7.27
CA LEU A 261 -4.01 -7.72 -7.91
C LEU A 261 -3.88 -9.24 -8.16
N SER A 262 -2.67 -9.76 -8.35
CA SER A 262 -2.44 -11.20 -8.49
C SER A 262 -2.62 -12.00 -7.19
N LYS A 263 -2.68 -11.33 -6.04
CA LYS A 263 -2.80 -11.95 -4.71
C LYS A 263 -4.24 -12.04 -4.19
N VAL A 264 -5.20 -11.42 -4.87
CA VAL A 264 -6.60 -11.46 -4.44
C VAL A 264 -7.34 -12.64 -5.07
N ASP A 265 -8.34 -13.16 -4.35
CA ASP A 265 -9.25 -14.18 -4.89
C ASP A 265 -10.16 -13.60 -6.00
N LYS A 266 -10.87 -14.52 -6.69
CA LYS A 266 -11.74 -14.19 -7.82
C LYS A 266 -12.90 -13.26 -7.44
N GLU A 267 -13.46 -13.41 -6.25
CA GLU A 267 -14.60 -12.62 -5.80
C GLU A 267 -14.17 -11.17 -5.54
N ARG A 268 -13.06 -10.99 -4.81
CA ARG A 268 -12.42 -9.70 -4.58
C ARG A 268 -12.01 -9.04 -5.89
N TYR A 269 -11.40 -9.79 -6.82
CA TYR A 269 -11.06 -9.28 -8.15
C TYR A 269 -12.27 -8.70 -8.88
N ASN A 270 -13.40 -9.40 -8.88
CA ASN A 270 -14.62 -8.93 -9.53
C ASN A 270 -15.16 -7.64 -8.89
N THR A 271 -15.09 -7.55 -7.56
CA THR A 271 -15.47 -6.32 -6.85
C THR A 271 -14.54 -5.16 -7.18
N LEU A 272 -13.23 -5.39 -7.25
CA LEU A 272 -12.25 -4.38 -7.65
C LEU A 272 -12.47 -3.93 -9.10
N LYS A 273 -12.73 -4.85 -10.02
CA LYS A 273 -13.03 -4.53 -11.43
C LYS A 273 -14.23 -3.59 -11.58
N ARG A 274 -15.21 -3.66 -10.67
CA ARG A 274 -16.34 -2.72 -10.65
C ARG A 274 -15.97 -1.32 -10.14
N LYS A 275 -14.93 -1.18 -9.30
CA LYS A 275 -14.53 0.11 -8.70
C LYS A 275 -13.38 0.81 -9.44
N CYS A 276 -12.33 0.08 -9.81
CA CYS A 276 -11.14 0.59 -10.50
C CYS A 276 -10.90 -0.12 -11.84
N GLY A 277 -11.99 -0.50 -12.52
CA GLY A 277 -11.94 -1.30 -13.75
C GLY A 277 -11.15 -0.67 -14.89
N GLU A 278 -11.20 0.66 -15.01
CA GLU A 278 -10.45 1.38 -16.04
C GLU A 278 -8.93 1.19 -15.85
N SER A 279 -8.41 1.47 -14.64
CA SER A 279 -6.99 1.30 -14.33
C SER A 279 -6.55 -0.15 -14.47
N ILE A 280 -7.34 -1.10 -13.97
CA ILE A 280 -7.04 -2.54 -14.11
C ILE A 280 -6.91 -2.92 -15.59
N ASN A 281 -7.82 -2.46 -16.45
CA ASN A 281 -7.76 -2.74 -17.88
C ASN A 281 -6.54 -2.10 -18.55
N HIS A 282 -6.09 -0.95 -18.05
CA HIS A 282 -4.91 -0.25 -18.55
C HIS A 282 -3.59 -0.88 -18.11
N LEU A 283 -3.51 -1.59 -16.98
CA LEU A 283 -2.25 -2.17 -16.46
C LEU A 283 -1.45 -2.95 -17.52
N LYS A 284 -2.11 -3.69 -18.40
CA LYS A 284 -1.46 -4.46 -19.47
C LYS A 284 -0.63 -3.62 -20.46
N TYR A 285 -0.83 -2.31 -20.51
CA TYR A 285 -0.07 -1.37 -21.35
C TYR A 285 1.10 -0.70 -20.62
N PHE A 286 1.23 -0.90 -19.31
CA PHE A 286 2.27 -0.29 -18.47
C PHE A 286 3.15 -1.31 -17.74
N VAL A 287 2.64 -2.51 -17.49
CA VAL A 287 3.36 -3.58 -16.80
C VAL A 287 4.31 -4.30 -17.76
N PHE A 288 5.56 -4.45 -17.35
CA PHE A 288 6.57 -5.07 -18.19
C PHE A 288 7.72 -5.75 -17.42
N ASN A 289 8.33 -6.76 -18.04
CA ASN A 289 9.54 -7.44 -17.55
C ASN A 289 10.81 -6.89 -18.23
N LEU A 290 11.96 -7.05 -17.59
CA LEU A 290 13.26 -6.62 -18.14
C LEU A 290 13.93 -7.70 -19.01
N ASP A 291 13.53 -8.96 -18.84
CA ASP A 291 14.13 -10.13 -19.53
C ASP A 291 13.53 -10.35 -20.91
N ASN A 292 14.03 -9.61 -21.91
CA ASN A 292 13.67 -9.81 -23.31
C ASN A 292 14.91 -9.79 -24.21
N ASN A 293 15.06 -10.84 -25.03
CA ASN A 293 16.09 -10.93 -26.07
C ASN A 293 15.72 -10.15 -27.35
N TYR A 294 14.42 -9.91 -27.57
CA TYR A 294 13.89 -9.22 -28.74
C TYR A 294 12.60 -8.45 -28.38
N TYR A 295 12.31 -7.39 -29.15
CA TYR A 295 11.06 -6.63 -29.07
C TYR A 295 10.23 -6.78 -30.34
N LEU A 296 8.91 -6.92 -30.19
CA LEU A 296 7.99 -6.95 -31.31
C LEU A 296 7.92 -5.58 -31.99
N ASN A 297 8.01 -5.56 -33.32
CA ASN A 297 7.85 -4.34 -34.12
C ASN A 297 6.37 -3.96 -34.28
N THR A 298 5.81 -3.31 -33.26
CA THR A 298 4.41 -2.85 -33.25
C THR A 298 4.23 -1.55 -34.05
N LYS A 299 2.96 -1.22 -34.38
CA LYS A 299 2.63 0.02 -35.10
C LYS A 299 2.96 1.26 -34.28
N VAL A 300 2.69 1.17 -32.99
CA VAL A 300 2.99 2.24 -32.03
C VAL A 300 4.49 2.53 -32.01
N LEU A 301 5.33 1.51 -31.85
CA LEU A 301 6.79 1.68 -31.79
C LEU A 301 7.35 2.30 -33.07
N ARG A 302 7.02 1.74 -34.25
CA ARG A 302 7.58 2.24 -35.51
C ARG A 302 7.08 3.64 -35.87
N ASN A 303 5.81 3.95 -35.60
CA ASN A 303 5.26 5.27 -35.89
C ASN A 303 5.91 6.33 -35.00
N PHE A 304 6.09 6.03 -33.72
CA PHE A 304 6.80 6.90 -32.79
C PHE A 304 8.23 7.18 -33.27
N LEU A 305 9.01 6.13 -33.56
CA LEU A 305 10.40 6.33 -34.00
C LEU A 305 10.49 7.09 -35.32
N LYS A 306 9.58 6.88 -36.28
CA LYS A 306 9.52 7.70 -37.51
C LYS A 306 9.35 9.18 -37.18
N GLN A 307 8.36 9.48 -36.34
CA GLN A 307 8.02 10.86 -35.98
C GLN A 307 9.19 11.57 -35.30
N GLU A 308 9.82 10.95 -34.31
CA GLU A 308 10.95 11.60 -33.61
C GLU A 308 12.20 11.72 -34.51
N ILE A 309 12.52 10.72 -35.34
CA ILE A 309 13.63 10.81 -36.31
C ILE A 309 13.41 11.95 -37.30
N GLU A 310 12.19 12.10 -37.84
CA GLU A 310 11.83 13.18 -38.76
C GLU A 310 11.87 14.55 -38.08
N LYS A 311 11.34 14.64 -36.86
CA LYS A 311 11.29 15.88 -36.06
C LYS A 311 12.68 16.41 -35.71
N GLU A 312 13.58 15.52 -35.29
CA GLU A 312 14.93 15.90 -34.87
C GLU A 312 15.95 15.96 -36.01
N GLN A 313 15.54 15.58 -37.23
CA GLN A 313 16.41 15.55 -38.41
C GLN A 313 17.68 14.71 -38.22
N VAL A 314 17.62 13.68 -37.38
CA VAL A 314 18.79 12.85 -37.05
C VAL A 314 19.29 12.10 -38.28
N SER A 315 20.59 12.22 -38.55
CA SER A 315 21.19 11.55 -39.69
C SER A 315 21.31 10.04 -39.42
N ILE A 316 21.14 9.22 -40.47
CA ILE A 316 21.26 7.76 -40.35
C ILE A 316 22.64 7.34 -39.81
N LYS A 317 23.68 8.15 -40.05
CA LYS A 317 25.04 7.89 -39.56
C LYS A 317 25.11 7.95 -38.03
N GLU A 318 24.33 8.81 -37.39
CA GLU A 318 24.33 8.99 -35.93
C GLU A 318 23.65 7.82 -35.21
N LEU A 319 22.60 7.24 -35.81
CA LEU A 319 21.83 6.13 -35.23
C LEU A 319 22.61 4.81 -35.05
N ASN A 320 23.86 4.74 -35.54
CA ASN A 320 24.73 3.56 -35.45
C ASN A 320 24.05 2.24 -35.90
N ILE A 321 23.27 2.34 -36.98
CA ILE A 321 22.57 1.25 -37.65
C ILE A 321 22.66 1.44 -39.17
N SER A 322 22.62 0.34 -39.94
CA SER A 322 22.62 0.46 -41.39
C SER A 322 21.28 1.01 -41.89
N LYS A 323 21.33 1.86 -42.93
CA LYS A 323 20.14 2.42 -43.59
C LYS A 323 19.10 1.34 -43.92
N ARG A 324 19.54 0.24 -44.55
CA ARG A 324 18.68 -0.89 -44.89
C ARG A 324 18.00 -1.51 -43.68
N ALA A 325 18.70 -1.65 -42.55
CA ALA A 325 18.12 -2.22 -41.33
C ALA A 325 17.07 -1.27 -40.73
N LEU A 326 17.34 0.03 -40.71
CA LEU A 326 16.38 1.05 -40.28
C LEU A 326 15.14 1.04 -41.18
N ASP A 327 15.31 1.09 -42.49
CA ASP A 327 14.21 1.11 -43.47
C ASP A 327 13.32 -0.13 -43.34
N ASN A 328 13.92 -1.33 -43.21
CA ASN A 328 13.20 -2.58 -43.00
C ASN A 328 12.43 -2.60 -41.67
N PHE A 329 12.98 -1.99 -40.62
CA PHE A 329 12.31 -1.87 -39.34
C PHE A 329 11.14 -0.88 -39.42
N LEU A 330 11.37 0.33 -39.91
CA LEU A 330 10.34 1.37 -40.01
C LEU A 330 9.21 1.01 -40.99
N SER A 331 9.49 0.22 -42.03
CA SER A 331 8.47 -0.33 -42.95
C SER A 331 7.70 -1.54 -42.41
N GLY A 332 8.13 -2.13 -41.28
CA GLY A 332 7.49 -3.30 -40.68
C GLY A 332 7.81 -4.63 -41.36
N ILE A 333 8.81 -4.65 -42.25
CA ILE A 333 9.37 -5.88 -42.85
C ILE A 333 10.02 -6.71 -41.74
N THR A 334 10.88 -6.09 -40.93
CA THR A 334 11.50 -6.73 -39.77
C THR A 334 10.47 -6.85 -38.63
N LYS A 335 10.10 -8.08 -38.25
CA LYS A 335 9.07 -8.33 -37.22
C LYS A 335 9.55 -8.14 -35.78
N GLN A 336 10.86 -8.26 -35.55
CA GLN A 336 11.46 -8.16 -34.22
C GLN A 336 12.75 -7.35 -34.26
N ILE A 337 13.01 -6.55 -33.22
CA ILE A 337 14.22 -5.74 -33.08
C ILE A 337 15.02 -6.18 -31.86
N LYS A 338 16.36 -6.20 -31.98
CA LYS A 338 17.25 -6.47 -30.85
C LYS A 338 17.30 -5.28 -29.89
N PRO A 339 17.39 -5.50 -28.57
CA PRO A 339 17.54 -4.43 -27.57
C PRO A 339 18.61 -3.41 -27.91
N ASN A 340 19.84 -3.85 -28.24
CA ASN A 340 20.94 -2.95 -28.57
C ASN A 340 20.64 -2.06 -29.79
N THR A 341 19.95 -2.58 -30.81
CA THR A 341 19.56 -1.80 -31.97
C THR A 341 18.55 -0.71 -31.60
N LEU A 342 17.56 -1.05 -30.77
CA LEU A 342 16.58 -0.07 -30.29
C LEU A 342 17.25 0.99 -29.40
N ARG A 343 18.17 0.57 -28.52
CA ARG A 343 18.94 1.46 -27.64
C ARG A 343 19.78 2.45 -28.44
N ASN A 344 20.49 2.00 -29.48
CA ASN A 344 21.26 2.88 -30.37
C ASN A 344 20.37 3.96 -31.01
N ILE A 345 19.13 3.63 -31.41
CA ILE A 345 18.20 4.61 -31.96
C ILE A 345 17.79 5.62 -30.87
N ILE A 346 17.29 5.13 -29.73
CA ILE A 346 16.79 5.97 -28.63
C ILE A 346 17.86 6.89 -28.06
N ASP A 347 19.11 6.42 -27.95
CA ASP A 347 20.21 7.20 -27.39
C ASP A 347 20.62 8.39 -28.26
N ASN A 348 20.31 8.36 -29.55
CA ASN A 348 20.56 9.44 -30.51
C ASN A 348 19.35 10.35 -30.73
N LEU A 349 18.22 10.08 -30.07
CA LEU A 349 17.03 10.92 -30.09
C LEU A 349 16.87 11.68 -28.78
N GLU A 350 16.13 12.79 -28.78
CA GLU A 350 15.62 13.51 -27.60
C GLU A 350 14.10 13.69 -27.68
N PHE A 351 13.38 13.04 -26.76
CA PHE A 351 11.92 13.04 -26.75
C PHE A 351 11.36 13.05 -25.34
N GLU A 352 10.16 13.62 -25.24
CA GLU A 352 9.40 13.69 -23.99
C GLU A 352 8.83 12.32 -23.61
N ILE A 353 8.90 12.01 -22.32
CA ILE A 353 8.31 10.82 -21.73
C ILE A 353 6.83 11.10 -21.48
N ASN A 354 5.97 10.22 -22.00
CA ASN A 354 4.54 10.28 -21.79
C ASN A 354 3.91 8.89 -21.70
N SER A 355 2.66 8.86 -21.25
CA SER A 355 1.87 7.63 -21.04
C SER A 355 1.54 6.85 -22.32
N SER A 356 1.81 7.41 -23.51
CA SER A 356 1.59 6.76 -24.81
C SER A 356 2.84 6.10 -25.39
N LEU A 357 4.00 6.23 -24.73
CA LEU A 357 5.24 5.62 -25.20
C LEU A 357 5.16 4.10 -25.25
N ALA A 358 5.76 3.53 -26.30
CA ALA A 358 5.82 2.09 -26.46
C ALA A 358 6.68 1.45 -25.35
N ILE A 359 6.17 0.42 -24.68
CA ILE A 359 6.89 -0.32 -23.62
C ILE A 359 8.34 -0.67 -23.99
N PRO A 360 8.68 -1.12 -25.21
CA PRO A 360 10.08 -1.40 -25.57
C PRO A 360 11.04 -0.24 -25.32
N ILE A 361 10.60 1.00 -25.51
CA ILE A 361 11.41 2.21 -25.26
C ILE A 361 11.65 2.36 -23.76
N ILE A 362 10.57 2.33 -22.97
CA ILE A 362 10.62 2.47 -21.52
C ILE A 362 11.49 1.37 -20.88
N LYS A 363 11.40 0.13 -21.38
CA LYS A 363 12.27 -0.98 -20.95
C LYS A 363 13.74 -0.65 -21.11
N GLU A 364 14.15 -0.15 -22.28
CA GLU A 364 15.55 0.17 -22.55
C GLU A 364 16.02 1.39 -21.74
N LEU A 365 15.16 2.40 -21.54
CA LEU A 365 15.45 3.52 -20.64
C LEU A 365 15.63 3.06 -19.19
N LYS A 366 14.76 2.18 -18.70
CA LYS A 366 14.86 1.63 -17.34
C LYS A 366 16.11 0.79 -17.15
N LYS A 367 16.44 -0.09 -18.10
CA LYS A 367 17.71 -0.86 -18.08
C LYS A 367 18.93 0.04 -18.01
N LYS A 368 18.95 1.12 -18.80
CA LYS A 368 20.04 2.10 -18.81
C LYS A 368 20.18 2.81 -17.45
N ASP A 369 19.07 3.21 -16.83
CA ASP A 369 19.07 3.81 -15.49
C ASP A 369 19.56 2.83 -14.42
N ILE A 370 19.11 1.57 -14.46
CA ILE A 370 19.58 0.50 -13.57
C ILE A 370 21.09 0.33 -13.67
N ASP A 371 21.61 0.20 -14.90
CA ASP A 371 23.04 0.03 -15.16
C ASP A 371 23.84 1.22 -14.63
N LYS A 372 23.39 2.45 -14.93
CA LYS A 372 24.05 3.68 -14.47
C LYS A 372 24.18 3.73 -12.94
N LYS A 373 23.10 3.44 -12.20
CA LYS A 373 23.15 3.39 -10.73
C LYS A 373 24.01 2.24 -10.22
N PHE A 374 23.94 1.09 -10.89
CA PHE A 374 24.63 -0.13 -10.47
C PHE A 374 26.14 0.00 -10.59
N GLU A 375 26.65 0.73 -11.58
CA GLU A 375 28.09 0.91 -11.78
C GLU A 375 28.80 1.42 -10.53
N GLU A 376 28.21 2.39 -9.83
CA GLU A 376 28.74 2.93 -8.56
C GLU A 376 28.31 2.09 -7.35
N ASN A 377 27.03 1.73 -7.29
CA ASN A 377 26.46 1.07 -6.12
C ASN A 377 27.02 -0.35 -5.92
N PHE A 378 27.43 -1.03 -6.98
CA PHE A 378 28.07 -2.34 -6.87
C PHE A 378 29.37 -2.27 -6.04
N TYR A 379 30.24 -1.29 -6.29
CA TYR A 379 31.49 -1.17 -5.53
C TYR A 379 31.22 -0.80 -4.07
N LYS A 380 30.32 0.17 -3.84
CA LYS A 380 29.85 0.52 -2.48
C LYS A 380 29.26 -0.69 -1.74
N PHE A 381 28.65 -1.63 -2.48
CA PHE A 381 28.09 -2.87 -1.92
C PHE A 381 29.19 -3.88 -1.58
N MET A 382 30.16 -4.07 -2.48
CA MET A 382 31.28 -5.00 -2.26
C MET A 382 32.24 -4.56 -1.14
N GLU A 383 32.30 -3.27 -0.82
CA GLU A 383 33.04 -2.73 0.32
C GLU A 383 32.43 -3.08 1.68
N LEU A 384 31.16 -3.52 1.71
CA LEU A 384 30.51 -3.93 2.94
C LEU A 384 30.99 -5.33 3.37
N GLU A 385 31.04 -5.56 4.67
CA GLU A 385 31.22 -6.92 5.21
C GLU A 385 30.10 -7.85 4.71
N VAL A 386 30.41 -9.14 4.52
CA VAL A 386 29.48 -10.15 4.00
C VAL A 386 28.14 -10.15 4.76
N GLU A 387 28.17 -10.06 6.09
CA GLU A 387 26.94 -9.98 6.90
C GLU A 387 26.06 -8.78 6.54
N LYS A 388 26.68 -7.61 6.28
CA LYS A 388 25.99 -6.38 5.87
C LYS A 388 25.49 -6.49 4.43
N GLN A 389 26.25 -7.12 3.54
CA GLN A 389 25.81 -7.42 2.17
C GLN A 389 24.53 -8.28 2.20
N LEU A 390 24.57 -9.41 2.91
CA LEU A 390 23.43 -10.30 3.10
C LEU A 390 22.24 -9.58 3.70
N THR A 391 22.45 -8.85 4.80
CA THR A 391 21.40 -8.08 5.49
C THR A 391 20.71 -7.09 4.53
N LYS A 392 21.50 -6.28 3.80
CA LYS A 392 20.95 -5.23 2.92
C LYS A 392 20.28 -5.82 1.68
N PHE A 393 20.91 -6.81 1.05
CA PHE A 393 20.35 -7.47 -0.13
C PHE A 393 19.05 -8.20 0.22
N PHE A 394 19.06 -9.01 1.29
CA PHE A 394 17.87 -9.76 1.71
C PHE A 394 16.73 -8.82 2.14
N THR A 395 17.03 -7.71 2.82
CA THR A 395 16.03 -6.67 3.11
C THR A 395 15.38 -6.14 1.83
N SER A 396 16.18 -5.85 0.79
CA SER A 396 15.68 -5.33 -0.49
C SER A 396 14.90 -6.41 -1.24
N TYR A 397 15.36 -7.66 -1.18
CA TYR A 397 14.68 -8.82 -1.76
C TYR A 397 13.29 -9.02 -1.14
N LEU A 398 13.15 -9.00 0.19
CA LEU A 398 11.88 -9.27 0.85
C LEU A 398 10.77 -8.27 0.46
N VAL A 399 11.13 -7.02 0.16
CA VAL A 399 10.15 -5.95 -0.08
C VAL A 399 9.77 -5.79 -1.56
N HIS A 400 10.66 -6.12 -2.48
CA HIS A 400 10.51 -5.83 -3.91
C HIS A 400 9.82 -6.97 -4.64
N TYR A 401 8.90 -6.66 -5.57
CA TYR A 401 8.27 -7.70 -6.38
C TYR A 401 9.18 -8.30 -7.46
N TYR A 402 10.31 -7.65 -7.75
CA TYR A 402 11.37 -8.21 -8.60
C TYR A 402 11.97 -9.51 -8.07
N LYS A 403 11.78 -9.81 -6.79
CA LYS A 403 12.25 -11.03 -6.13
C LYS A 403 11.83 -12.33 -6.84
N GLN A 404 10.69 -12.31 -7.54
CA GLN A 404 10.18 -13.46 -8.28
C GLN A 404 11.07 -13.83 -9.48
N GLU A 405 11.84 -12.87 -9.98
CA GLU A 405 12.73 -13.03 -11.14
C GLU A 405 14.19 -13.27 -10.71
N VAL A 406 14.51 -13.11 -9.42
CA VAL A 406 15.86 -13.23 -8.88
C VAL A 406 16.11 -14.64 -8.38
N LYS A 407 17.20 -15.26 -8.87
CA LYS A 407 17.72 -16.54 -8.35
C LYS A 407 18.41 -16.32 -6.99
N LEU A 408 17.62 -16.16 -5.93
CA LEU A 408 18.12 -15.78 -4.59
C LEU A 408 19.26 -16.67 -4.11
N GLU A 409 19.10 -18.00 -4.19
CA GLU A 409 20.11 -18.96 -3.72
C GLU A 409 21.48 -18.74 -4.37
N ARG A 410 21.51 -18.48 -5.69
CA ARG A 410 22.75 -18.17 -6.42
C ARG A 410 23.39 -16.90 -5.86
N VAL A 411 22.61 -15.83 -5.71
CA VAL A 411 23.13 -14.53 -5.27
C VAL A 411 23.66 -14.61 -3.84
N ILE A 412 22.97 -15.32 -2.95
CA ILE A 412 23.43 -15.53 -1.57
C ILE A 412 24.77 -16.28 -1.55
N LYS A 413 24.89 -17.40 -2.28
CA LYS A 413 26.14 -18.16 -2.38
C LYS A 413 27.30 -17.32 -2.96
N ASP A 414 27.02 -16.50 -3.98
CA ASP A 414 28.02 -15.62 -4.58
C ASP A 414 28.49 -14.54 -3.58
N ILE A 415 27.58 -13.99 -2.75
CA ILE A 415 27.92 -13.04 -1.68
C ILE A 415 28.78 -13.72 -0.60
N GLU A 416 28.37 -14.89 -0.11
CA GLU A 416 29.04 -15.62 0.96
C GLU A 416 30.46 -16.06 0.58
N SER A 417 30.64 -16.48 -0.67
CA SER A 417 31.94 -16.88 -1.21
C SER A 417 32.82 -15.70 -1.65
N GLY A 418 32.29 -14.46 -1.64
CA GLY A 418 32.97 -13.29 -2.19
C GLY A 418 33.18 -13.36 -3.71
N SER A 419 32.43 -14.20 -4.42
CA SER A 419 32.56 -14.42 -5.87
C SER A 419 31.56 -13.64 -6.72
N LEU A 420 30.71 -12.81 -6.09
CA LEU A 420 29.78 -11.93 -6.78
C LEU A 420 30.55 -10.93 -7.67
N ILE A 421 30.27 -10.95 -8.97
CA ILE A 421 30.84 -10.04 -9.96
C ILE A 421 29.73 -9.37 -10.80
N LYS A 422 29.99 -8.17 -11.33
CA LYS A 422 29.03 -7.40 -12.14
C LYS A 422 28.37 -8.21 -13.25
N GLY A 423 29.16 -8.99 -13.99
CA GLY A 423 28.68 -9.80 -15.12
C GLY A 423 27.69 -10.92 -14.74
N ARG A 424 27.64 -11.32 -13.48
CA ARG A 424 26.69 -12.34 -12.98
C ARG A 424 25.36 -11.75 -12.47
N CYS A 425 25.28 -10.43 -12.34
CA CYS A 425 24.07 -9.74 -11.89
C CYS A 425 23.16 -9.46 -13.08
N ASP A 426 22.01 -10.13 -13.14
CA ASP A 426 20.89 -9.76 -14.02
C ASP A 426 20.26 -8.42 -13.59
N TYR A 427 19.40 -7.83 -14.43
CA TYR A 427 18.83 -6.51 -14.17
C TYR A 427 18.04 -6.43 -12.86
N TYR A 428 17.37 -7.50 -12.46
CA TYR A 428 16.63 -7.53 -11.20
C TYR A 428 17.57 -7.59 -10.00
N THR A 429 18.64 -8.39 -10.07
CA THR A 429 19.69 -8.41 -9.04
C THR A 429 20.37 -7.05 -8.92
N ARG A 430 20.68 -6.40 -10.05
CA ARG A 430 21.23 -5.02 -10.07
C ARG A 430 20.30 -4.05 -9.37
N GLU A 431 19.01 -4.11 -9.66
CA GLU A 431 18.01 -3.22 -9.08
C GLU A 431 17.84 -3.43 -7.57
N LEU A 432 17.86 -4.68 -7.10
CA LEU A 432 17.86 -4.97 -5.66
C LEU A 432 19.12 -4.42 -4.97
N ILE A 433 20.30 -4.50 -5.61
CA ILE A 433 21.54 -3.91 -5.09
C ILE A 433 21.44 -2.38 -5.06
N ASN A 434 20.93 -1.75 -6.12
CA ASN A 434 20.67 -0.30 -6.16
C ASN A 434 19.75 0.15 -5.02
N SER A 435 18.66 -0.59 -4.81
CA SER A 435 17.69 -0.33 -3.75
C SER A 435 18.31 -0.29 -2.35
N THR A 436 19.43 -1.00 -2.12
CA THR A 436 20.11 -0.97 -0.81
C THR A 436 20.64 0.41 -0.42
N PHE A 437 20.89 1.29 -1.40
CA PHE A 437 21.41 2.64 -1.22
C PHE A 437 20.37 3.74 -1.39
N GLU A 438 19.15 3.39 -1.82
CA GLU A 438 18.03 4.32 -1.92
C GLU A 438 17.61 4.80 -0.53
N LYS A 439 17.50 6.12 -0.38
CA LYS A 439 17.09 6.75 0.87
C LYS A 439 15.56 6.86 0.91
N PRO A 440 14.92 6.61 2.07
CA PRO A 440 13.50 6.90 2.23
C PRO A 440 13.21 8.37 1.90
N PRO A 441 12.06 8.67 1.28
CA PRO A 441 11.68 10.05 1.01
C PRO A 441 11.51 10.82 2.33
N ASN A 442 11.99 12.07 2.36
CA ASN A 442 11.64 12.99 3.44
C ASN A 442 10.22 13.50 3.20
N ILE A 443 9.27 13.11 4.05
CA ILE A 443 7.86 13.47 3.90
C ILE A 443 7.56 14.62 4.87
N ASP A 444 7.61 15.84 4.33
CA ASP A 444 7.05 17.03 4.94
C ASP A 444 5.85 17.50 4.12
N VAL A 445 4.64 17.17 4.59
CA VAL A 445 3.40 17.44 3.86
C VAL A 445 3.07 18.92 3.70
N ASP A 446 3.60 19.80 4.57
CA ASP A 446 3.37 21.25 4.41
C ASP A 446 4.19 21.79 3.26
N SER A 447 5.44 21.35 3.14
CA SER A 447 6.32 21.74 2.04
C SER A 447 5.76 21.36 0.66
N LEU A 448 4.94 20.29 0.57
CA LEU A 448 4.35 19.81 -0.68
C LEU A 448 3.34 20.80 -1.28
N LEU A 449 2.76 21.70 -0.48
CA LEU A 449 1.88 22.78 -0.96
C LEU A 449 2.65 23.95 -1.57
N THR A 450 3.84 24.23 -1.03
CA THR A 450 4.70 25.35 -1.47
C THR A 450 5.74 24.92 -2.50
N THR A 451 5.83 23.62 -2.78
CA THR A 451 6.71 23.07 -3.80
C THR A 451 6.14 23.45 -5.16
N ASN A 452 6.48 24.66 -5.62
CA ASN A 452 6.30 25.12 -6.99
C ASN A 452 7.24 24.34 -7.90
N GLN A 453 6.99 23.05 -8.06
CA GLN A 453 7.53 22.32 -9.21
C GLN A 453 6.68 22.76 -10.38
N GLU A 454 7.25 23.60 -11.25
CA GLU A 454 6.78 23.70 -12.63
C GLU A 454 6.58 22.28 -13.16
N GLN A 455 5.51 22.06 -13.93
CA GLN A 455 5.16 20.75 -14.44
C GLN A 455 6.39 20.18 -15.15
N LYS A 456 7.04 19.19 -14.53
CA LYS A 456 8.33 18.71 -15.00
C LYS A 456 8.10 17.84 -16.23
N THR A 457 8.47 18.34 -17.39
CA THR A 457 8.61 17.50 -18.58
C THR A 457 9.86 16.65 -18.43
N TYR A 458 9.69 15.34 -18.46
CA TYR A 458 10.81 14.39 -18.48
C TYR A 458 11.17 14.07 -19.92
N THR A 459 12.46 14.02 -20.24
CA THR A 459 12.95 13.52 -21.52
C THR A 459 13.69 12.20 -21.33
N ASN A 460 13.91 11.47 -22.41
CA ASN A 460 14.74 10.27 -22.39
C ASN A 460 16.21 10.53 -21.98
N LYS A 461 16.67 11.79 -21.96
CA LYS A 461 18.03 12.17 -21.56
C LYS A 461 18.17 12.39 -20.06
N ASP A 462 17.14 12.93 -19.40
CA ASP A 462 17.18 13.30 -17.98
C ASP A 462 16.33 12.39 -17.07
N ILE A 463 15.57 11.46 -17.64
CA ILE A 463 14.76 10.50 -16.88
C ILE A 463 15.60 9.66 -15.91
N THR A 464 15.10 9.55 -14.69
CA THR A 464 15.58 8.63 -13.65
C THR A 464 14.41 7.86 -13.06
N PHE A 465 14.51 6.55 -12.93
CA PHE A 465 13.45 5.74 -12.34
C PHE A 465 13.69 5.60 -10.84
N LYS A 466 13.11 6.49 -10.02
CA LYS A 466 13.28 6.43 -8.57
C LYS A 466 12.59 5.18 -7.99
N GLU A 467 13.11 4.70 -6.86
CA GLU A 467 12.41 3.66 -6.10
C GLU A 467 11.05 4.19 -5.64
N HIS A 468 9.99 3.40 -5.86
CA HIS A 468 8.65 3.77 -5.44
C HIS A 468 8.56 3.83 -3.90
N PRO A 469 7.97 4.90 -3.31
CA PRO A 469 7.90 5.08 -1.85
C PRO A 469 7.28 3.91 -1.08
N PHE A 470 6.39 3.14 -1.73
CA PHE A 470 5.82 1.89 -1.21
C PHE A 470 6.90 0.89 -0.77
N TYR A 471 7.93 0.67 -1.59
CA TYR A 471 9.04 -0.22 -1.24
C TYR A 471 9.91 0.39 -0.14
N SER A 472 10.17 1.70 -0.20
CA SER A 472 10.96 2.39 0.82
C SER A 472 10.33 2.27 2.22
N ALA A 473 9.00 2.39 2.32
CA ALA A 473 8.27 2.17 3.56
C ALA A 473 8.41 0.74 4.07
N ARG A 474 8.25 -0.26 3.19
CA ARG A 474 8.42 -1.67 3.55
C ARG A 474 9.84 -2.01 3.99
N LYS A 475 10.86 -1.38 3.40
CA LYS A 475 12.25 -1.53 3.87
C LYS A 475 12.39 -1.08 5.31
N ILE A 476 11.73 -0.01 5.74
CA ILE A 476 11.75 0.42 7.14
C ILE A 476 11.18 -0.68 8.05
N LEU A 477 10.07 -1.30 7.66
CA LEU A 477 9.45 -2.38 8.43
C LEU A 477 10.36 -3.61 8.53
N VAL A 478 10.86 -4.10 7.39
CA VAL A 478 11.74 -5.27 7.34
C VAL A 478 13.05 -5.01 8.10
N LYS A 479 13.61 -3.80 7.99
CA LYS A 479 14.83 -3.42 8.75
C LYS A 479 14.65 -3.53 10.26
N ARG A 480 13.45 -3.27 10.80
CA ARG A 480 13.19 -3.44 12.25
C ARG A 480 13.33 -4.90 12.67
N PHE A 481 12.74 -5.82 11.91
CA PHE A 481 12.90 -7.25 12.14
C PHE A 481 14.35 -7.70 11.98
N ILE A 482 14.99 -7.37 10.86
CA ILE A 482 16.37 -7.80 10.56
C ILE A 482 17.38 -7.21 11.57
N LYS A 483 17.12 -6.02 12.12
CA LYS A 483 17.94 -5.42 13.18
C LYS A 483 17.85 -6.20 14.49
N ASP A 484 16.66 -6.66 14.86
CA ASP A 484 16.42 -7.39 16.11
C ASP A 484 16.77 -8.88 15.98
N LEU A 485 16.80 -9.43 14.75
CA LEU A 485 17.22 -10.80 14.47
C LEU A 485 18.69 -11.00 14.83
N ASN A 486 18.97 -12.01 15.66
CA ASN A 486 20.32 -12.40 16.04
C ASN A 486 21.18 -12.69 14.80
N LYS A 487 22.24 -11.90 14.61
CA LYS A 487 23.12 -11.98 13.44
C LYS A 487 23.83 -13.32 13.28
N ALA A 488 24.09 -14.02 14.39
CA ALA A 488 24.64 -15.37 14.36
C ALA A 488 23.73 -16.39 13.63
N TYR A 489 22.42 -16.12 13.58
CA TYR A 489 21.42 -16.97 12.92
C TYR A 489 20.90 -16.37 11.61
N LEU A 490 21.49 -15.31 11.07
CA LEU A 490 21.03 -14.68 9.83
C LEU A 490 21.13 -15.62 8.63
N GLN A 491 22.27 -16.31 8.48
CA GLN A 491 22.48 -17.25 7.38
C GLN A 491 21.50 -18.42 7.47
N GLU A 492 21.38 -19.03 8.64
CA GLU A 492 20.42 -20.10 8.89
C GLU A 492 18.99 -19.66 8.55
N PHE A 493 18.59 -18.46 8.97
CA PHE A 493 17.27 -17.91 8.64
C PHE A 493 17.06 -17.81 7.11
N ILE A 494 18.06 -17.32 6.37
CA ILE A 494 18.00 -17.21 4.91
C ILE A 494 17.94 -18.59 4.25
N GLU A 495 18.72 -19.55 4.72
CA GLU A 495 18.72 -20.93 4.22
C GLU A 495 17.36 -21.62 4.43
N LYS A 496 16.75 -21.42 5.60
CA LYS A 496 15.41 -21.93 5.89
C LYS A 496 14.34 -21.23 5.05
N TYR A 497 14.44 -19.91 4.89
CA TYR A 497 13.59 -19.15 3.98
C TYR A 497 13.73 -19.64 2.53
N LEU A 498 14.93 -20.00 2.06
CA LEU A 498 15.14 -20.51 0.71
C LEU A 498 14.38 -21.82 0.45
N LYS A 499 14.34 -22.72 1.45
CA LYS A 499 13.64 -24.01 1.40
C LYS A 499 12.12 -23.87 1.42
N ALA A 500 11.61 -22.78 1.98
CA ALA A 500 10.18 -22.51 2.03
C ALA A 500 9.57 -22.37 0.62
N ASP A 501 8.37 -22.90 0.42
CA ASP A 501 7.62 -22.73 -0.81
C ASP A 501 7.05 -21.30 -0.97
N SER A 502 6.38 -21.01 -2.09
CA SER A 502 5.86 -19.66 -2.35
C SER A 502 4.82 -19.20 -1.33
N LYS A 503 3.96 -20.10 -0.84
CA LYS A 503 2.91 -19.78 0.13
C LYS A 503 3.53 -19.54 1.50
N GLN A 504 4.46 -20.40 1.91
CA GLN A 504 5.19 -20.24 3.16
C GLN A 504 5.98 -18.93 3.18
N LYS A 505 6.65 -18.57 2.08
CA LYS A 505 7.36 -17.28 1.92
C LYS A 505 6.43 -16.08 2.09
N ASP A 506 5.27 -16.08 1.44
CA ASP A 506 4.29 -14.99 1.58
C ASP A 506 3.83 -14.83 3.05
N ILE A 507 3.60 -15.94 3.77
CA ILE A 507 3.22 -15.93 5.20
C ILE A 507 4.36 -15.36 6.08
N ILE A 508 5.59 -15.84 5.90
CA ILE A 508 6.76 -15.36 6.66
C ILE A 508 6.99 -13.87 6.43
N GLU A 509 6.91 -13.42 5.19
CA GLU A 509 7.10 -12.01 4.85
C GLU A 509 6.05 -11.12 5.47
N ARG A 510 4.79 -11.58 5.50
CA ARG A 510 3.70 -10.86 6.15
C ARG A 510 3.92 -10.81 7.66
N TYR A 511 4.46 -11.87 8.28
CA TYR A 511 4.89 -11.84 9.67
C TYR A 511 6.03 -10.83 9.91
N ILE A 512 7.05 -10.79 9.05
CA ILE A 512 8.18 -9.84 9.15
C ILE A 512 7.69 -8.39 9.01
N MET A 513 6.85 -8.11 8.00
CA MET A 513 6.30 -6.76 7.78
C MET A 513 5.45 -6.31 8.98
N ASN A 514 4.58 -7.18 9.49
CA ASN A 514 3.76 -6.86 10.65
C ASN A 514 4.58 -6.72 11.94
N TYR A 515 5.65 -7.49 12.12
CA TYR A 515 6.59 -7.29 13.23
C TYR A 515 7.11 -5.85 13.24
N GLY A 516 7.61 -5.37 12.10
CA GLY A 516 8.11 -4.01 11.97
C GLY A 516 7.01 -2.98 12.16
N ARG A 517 5.85 -3.20 11.56
CA ARG A 517 4.70 -2.28 11.54
C ARG A 517 4.15 -1.97 12.94
N TYR A 518 4.11 -2.98 13.81
CA TYR A 518 3.54 -2.86 15.16
C TYR A 518 4.57 -2.50 16.26
N ASP A 519 5.87 -2.39 15.94
CA ASP A 519 6.94 -2.07 16.91
C ASP A 519 6.73 -0.71 17.61
N GLU A 520 6.10 0.26 16.94
CA GLU A 520 5.96 1.64 17.43
C GLU A 520 4.71 1.92 18.25
N ILE A 521 3.74 0.99 18.30
CA ILE A 521 2.51 1.23 19.06
C ILE A 521 2.85 1.25 20.55
N LYS A 522 2.53 2.30 21.30
CA LYS A 522 2.85 2.39 22.75
C LYS A 522 1.63 2.42 23.67
N ASN A 523 0.49 2.90 23.17
CA ASN A 523 -0.64 3.35 23.99
C ASN A 523 -1.77 2.31 24.16
N ILE A 524 -1.46 1.01 24.07
CA ILE A 524 -2.45 -0.05 24.27
C ILE A 524 -2.45 -0.47 25.74
N PRO A 525 -3.60 -0.64 26.42
CA PRO A 525 -3.65 -1.12 27.80
C PRO A 525 -2.94 -2.47 27.97
N LYS A 526 -2.17 -2.66 29.05
CA LYS A 526 -1.27 -3.82 29.23
C LYS A 526 -2.03 -5.14 29.17
N GLU A 527 -3.22 -5.17 29.73
CA GLU A 527 -4.12 -6.30 29.82
C GLU A 527 -4.70 -6.72 28.47
N LEU A 528 -4.68 -5.84 27.47
CA LEU A 528 -5.17 -6.10 26.11
C LEU A 528 -4.04 -6.31 25.11
N ARG A 529 -2.78 -6.32 25.57
CA ARG A 529 -1.62 -6.57 24.71
C ARG A 529 -1.44 -8.07 24.50
N PRO A 530 -1.32 -8.53 23.25
CA PRO A 530 -0.95 -9.90 22.95
C PRO A 530 0.32 -10.31 23.68
N LYS A 531 0.25 -11.45 24.36
CA LYS A 531 1.42 -12.13 24.94
C LYS A 531 1.98 -13.10 23.89
N VAL A 532 3.28 -13.34 23.94
CA VAL A 532 3.91 -14.34 23.06
C VAL A 532 3.29 -15.71 23.37
N PRO A 533 2.63 -16.35 22.38
CA PRO A 533 2.10 -17.70 22.52
C PRO A 533 3.22 -18.70 22.82
N LYS A 534 2.88 -19.86 23.41
CA LYS A 534 3.88 -20.91 23.65
C LYS A 534 4.43 -21.45 22.33
N GLU A 535 3.55 -21.53 21.34
CA GLU A 535 3.71 -21.98 19.96
C GLU A 535 4.91 -21.32 19.28
N ILE A 536 5.13 -20.02 19.45
CA ILE A 536 6.25 -19.31 18.79
C ILE A 536 7.37 -18.88 19.75
N ASN A 537 7.30 -19.31 21.02
CA ASN A 537 8.22 -18.80 22.04
C ASN A 537 9.66 -19.30 21.84
N VAL A 538 9.84 -20.48 21.25
CA VAL A 538 11.17 -21.03 20.93
C VAL A 538 11.76 -20.25 19.75
N PHE A 539 11.03 -20.09 18.64
CA PHE A 539 11.40 -19.20 17.54
C PHE A 539 11.81 -17.80 18.01
N VAL A 540 10.98 -17.13 18.82
CA VAL A 540 11.25 -15.76 19.32
C VAL A 540 12.53 -15.70 20.16
N LYS A 541 12.79 -16.72 20.98
CA LYS A 541 14.00 -16.78 21.81
C LYS A 541 15.26 -17.04 20.98
N LYS A 542 15.21 -17.99 20.06
CA LYS A 542 16.33 -18.36 19.18
C LYS A 542 16.86 -17.16 18.42
N TYR A 543 15.97 -16.44 17.74
CA TYR A 543 16.32 -15.27 16.95
C TYR A 543 16.40 -13.96 17.76
N THR A 544 16.28 -14.02 19.09
CA THR A 544 16.32 -12.87 20.02
C THR A 544 15.36 -11.73 19.67
N LEU A 545 14.22 -12.06 19.08
CA LEU A 545 13.24 -11.09 18.64
C LEU A 545 12.53 -10.44 19.83
N LYS A 546 12.10 -9.18 19.66
CA LYS A 546 11.31 -8.51 20.69
C LYS A 546 9.96 -9.21 20.82
N ARG A 547 9.65 -9.64 22.05
CA ARG A 547 8.42 -10.38 22.39
C ARG A 547 7.14 -9.71 21.91
N ARG A 548 7.03 -8.39 22.09
CA ARG A 548 5.80 -7.65 21.79
C ARG A 548 5.45 -7.61 20.30
N PRO A 549 6.30 -7.09 19.40
CA PRO A 549 6.01 -7.13 17.96
C PRO A 549 5.88 -8.56 17.43
N SER A 550 6.62 -9.54 17.97
CA SER A 550 6.43 -10.95 17.63
C SER A 550 5.03 -11.46 17.96
N ALA A 551 4.52 -11.17 19.17
CA ALA A 551 3.18 -11.57 19.57
C ALA A 551 2.12 -10.89 18.70
N ILE A 552 2.20 -9.56 18.53
CA ILE A 552 1.21 -8.82 17.74
C ILE A 552 1.19 -9.33 16.29
N SER A 553 2.37 -9.55 15.69
CA SER A 553 2.47 -10.07 14.32
C SER A 553 1.85 -11.46 14.17
N PHE A 554 2.02 -12.34 15.15
CA PHE A 554 1.37 -13.66 15.16
C PHE A 554 -0.16 -13.55 15.17
N TYR A 555 -0.72 -12.65 15.99
CA TYR A 555 -2.17 -12.45 16.08
C TYR A 555 -2.76 -11.67 14.89
N VAL A 556 -1.96 -11.19 13.94
CA VAL A 556 -2.49 -10.68 12.66
C VAL A 556 -3.17 -11.80 11.88
N PHE A 557 -2.66 -13.03 11.99
CA PHE A 557 -3.20 -14.22 11.34
C PHE A 557 -4.40 -14.78 12.12
N GLU A 558 -5.35 -15.41 11.43
CA GLU A 558 -6.60 -15.93 12.01
C GLU A 558 -6.82 -17.41 11.68
N GLY A 559 -7.36 -18.15 12.65
CA GLY A 559 -7.74 -19.56 12.50
C GLY A 559 -6.63 -20.40 11.87
N LYS A 560 -6.99 -21.11 10.79
CA LYS A 560 -6.07 -21.98 10.03
C LYS A 560 -4.81 -21.26 9.54
N GLU A 561 -4.90 -19.99 9.17
CA GLU A 561 -3.73 -19.25 8.68
C GLU A 561 -2.69 -19.03 9.78
N ARG A 562 -3.13 -18.94 11.04
CA ARG A 562 -2.25 -18.85 12.20
C ARG A 562 -1.62 -20.19 12.56
N GLU A 563 -2.36 -21.28 12.40
CA GLU A 563 -1.83 -22.65 12.53
C GLU A 563 -0.76 -22.90 11.47
N GLU A 564 -1.01 -22.54 10.21
CA GLU A 564 -0.03 -22.61 9.12
C GLU A 564 1.22 -21.77 9.43
N LEU A 565 1.06 -20.54 9.96
CA LEU A 565 2.21 -19.74 10.42
C LEU A 565 3.01 -20.47 11.50
N PHE A 566 2.36 -21.10 12.48
CA PHE A 566 3.05 -21.82 13.53
C PHE A 566 3.87 -22.99 12.95
N GLU A 567 3.28 -23.84 12.11
CA GLU A 567 3.98 -24.94 11.44
C GLU A 567 5.21 -24.45 10.67
N ILE A 568 5.06 -23.33 9.95
CA ILE A 568 6.18 -22.72 9.22
C ILE A 568 7.26 -22.23 10.18
N LEU A 569 6.89 -21.54 11.27
CA LEU A 569 7.89 -21.02 12.22
C LEU A 569 8.57 -22.14 13.01
N GLU A 570 7.93 -23.29 13.21
CA GLU A 570 8.54 -24.49 13.81
C GLU A 570 9.69 -25.01 12.94
N GLU A 571 9.57 -24.98 11.62
CA GLU A 571 10.68 -25.32 10.72
C GLU A 571 11.89 -24.37 10.90
N PHE A 572 11.67 -23.17 11.46
CA PHE A 572 12.71 -22.18 11.75
C PHE A 572 13.40 -22.36 13.12
N GLU A 573 12.86 -23.18 14.01
CA GLU A 573 13.44 -23.54 15.31
C GLU A 573 14.65 -24.47 15.17
#